data_AF-A0A5B9VVJ0-F1
#
_entry.id   AF-A0A5B9VVJ0-F1
#
_cell.length_a   1.000
_cell.length_b   1.000
_cell.length_c   1.000
_cell.angle_alpha   90.00
_cell.angle_beta   90.00
_cell.angle_gamma   90.00
#
_symmetry.space_group_name_H-M   'P 1'
#
loop_
_entity.id
_entity.type
_entity.pdbx_description
1 polymer ?
#
loop_
_entity_poly.entity_id
_entity_poly.type
_entity_poly.pdbx_seq_one_letter_code
_entity_poly.pdbx_strand_id
1 'polypeptide(L)'
;MLRRRIVPPPFALPAALGLAFGALMASPAASRQDAPKAPSRPPAPTEARVQAAARQFDLIWQYYKQNRVELFEVYWWSRLLLESRSALAPDAREAACDEHLQHMKDLEALVARIRRLGFGRSSDVGASQYYRIEAECWLAEARPK
;
A
#
# COMPACT_ATOMS: atom_id res chain seq x y z
N MET A 1 26.97 -46.93 -13.92
CA MET A 1 25.63 -46.79 -13.31
C MET A 1 24.93 -45.58 -13.93
N LEU A 2 23.66 -45.75 -14.30
CA LEU A 2 22.97 -45.10 -15.42
C LEU A 2 22.70 -43.59 -15.23
N ARG A 3 23.10 -42.78 -16.23
CA ARG A 3 22.63 -41.41 -16.45
C ARG A 3 21.23 -41.45 -17.08
N ARG A 4 20.19 -41.02 -16.36
CA ARG A 4 18.85 -40.80 -16.94
C ARG A 4 18.83 -39.48 -17.71
N ARG A 5 18.56 -39.56 -19.03
CA ARG A 5 18.25 -38.39 -19.87
C ARG A 5 16.78 -38.01 -19.62
N ILE A 6 16.54 -36.76 -19.24
CA ILE A 6 15.20 -36.18 -19.14
C ILE A 6 14.86 -35.59 -20.52
N VAL A 7 13.80 -36.09 -21.14
CA VAL A 7 13.25 -35.59 -22.41
C VAL A 7 12.09 -34.63 -22.07
N PRO A 8 12.08 -33.38 -22.54
CA PRO A 8 10.93 -32.49 -22.36
C PRO A 8 9.79 -32.83 -23.34
N PRO A 9 8.52 -32.63 -22.96
CA PRO A 9 7.39 -32.84 -23.86
C PRO A 9 7.25 -31.67 -24.87
N PRO A 10 6.65 -31.91 -26.06
CA PRO A 10 6.33 -30.86 -27.02
C PRO A 10 5.10 -30.06 -26.58
N PHE A 11 5.24 -28.74 -26.43
CA PHE A 11 4.12 -27.83 -26.26
C PHE A 11 3.42 -27.62 -27.61
N ALA A 12 2.18 -28.09 -27.71
CA ALA A 12 1.27 -27.77 -28.81
C ALA A 12 0.57 -26.44 -28.53
N LEU A 13 0.78 -25.45 -29.40
CA LEU A 13 0.01 -24.21 -29.47
C LEU A 13 -1.29 -24.47 -30.25
N PRO A 14 -2.47 -24.04 -29.75
CA PRO A 14 -3.57 -23.73 -30.63
C PRO A 14 -3.63 -22.22 -30.87
N ALA A 15 -3.39 -21.85 -32.13
CA ALA A 15 -3.94 -20.66 -32.73
C ALA A 15 -5.45 -20.84 -32.91
N ALA A 16 -6.25 -19.89 -32.44
CA ALA A 16 -7.64 -19.75 -32.88
C ALA A 16 -8.07 -18.28 -32.80
N LEU A 17 -8.03 -17.69 -33.99
CA LEU A 17 -8.66 -16.45 -34.40
C LEU A 17 -10.18 -16.60 -34.31
N GLY A 18 -10.86 -15.66 -33.63
CA GLY A 18 -12.32 -15.64 -33.50
C GLY A 18 -12.85 -14.21 -33.54
N LEU A 19 -13.10 -13.72 -34.75
CA LEU A 19 -13.83 -12.49 -35.08
C LEU A 19 -15.34 -12.82 -35.05
N ALA A 20 -16.16 -12.08 -34.30
CA ALA A 20 -17.51 -11.67 -34.75
C ALA A 20 -18.26 -10.75 -33.75
N PHE A 21 -18.61 -9.59 -34.31
CA PHE A 21 -19.74 -8.69 -34.05
C PHE A 21 -20.94 -9.21 -33.25
N GLY A 22 -21.46 -8.34 -32.37
CA GLY A 22 -22.81 -8.42 -31.83
C GLY A 22 -23.26 -7.07 -31.27
N ALA A 23 -23.88 -6.23 -32.11
CA ALA A 23 -24.60 -5.05 -31.69
C ALA A 23 -26.02 -5.44 -31.24
N LEU A 24 -26.42 -5.08 -30.02
CA LEU A 24 -27.83 -4.86 -29.71
C LEU A 24 -27.99 -3.79 -28.63
N MET A 25 -28.82 -2.82 -29.00
CA MET A 25 -29.27 -1.65 -28.26
C MET A 25 -30.08 -2.05 -27.02
N ALA A 26 -29.72 -1.49 -25.87
CA ALA A 26 -30.66 -1.19 -24.79
C ALA A 26 -30.11 0.03 -24.04
N SER A 27 -30.63 1.22 -24.34
CA SER A 27 -30.37 2.42 -23.54
C SER A 27 -30.98 2.23 -22.15
N PRO A 28 -30.19 2.12 -21.07
CA PRO A 28 -30.77 2.18 -19.74
C PRO A 28 -31.31 3.61 -19.55
N ALA A 29 -32.58 3.69 -19.21
CA ALA A 29 -33.22 4.90 -18.75
C ALA A 29 -32.29 5.60 -17.75
N ALA A 30 -31.94 6.84 -18.06
CA ALA A 30 -31.07 7.68 -17.26
C ALA A 30 -31.60 7.70 -15.82
N SER A 31 -30.98 6.88 -14.97
CA SER A 31 -31.11 7.01 -13.53
C SER A 31 -30.70 8.43 -13.22
N ARG A 32 -31.61 9.23 -12.64
CA ARG A 32 -31.27 10.50 -12.01
C ARG A 32 -30.21 10.17 -10.97
N GLN A 33 -28.97 10.27 -11.40
CA GLN A 33 -27.81 10.18 -10.56
C GLN A 33 -27.87 11.47 -9.76
N ASP A 34 -28.35 11.38 -8.52
CA ASP A 34 -28.32 12.47 -7.56
C ASP A 34 -26.91 13.06 -7.62
N ALA A 35 -26.81 14.26 -8.19
CA ALA A 35 -25.54 14.91 -8.44
C ALA A 35 -24.79 14.94 -7.10
N PRO A 36 -23.54 14.46 -7.04
CA PRO A 36 -22.78 14.42 -5.81
C PRO A 36 -22.80 15.83 -5.22
N LYS A 37 -23.45 15.97 -4.06
CA LYS A 37 -23.63 17.23 -3.35
C LYS A 37 -22.26 17.86 -3.23
N ALA A 38 -22.05 18.99 -3.92
CA ALA A 38 -20.75 19.64 -3.98
C ALA A 38 -20.25 19.85 -2.53
N PRO A 39 -19.00 19.47 -2.22
CA PRO A 39 -18.50 19.53 -0.86
C PRO A 39 -18.62 20.96 -0.33
N SER A 40 -19.38 21.11 0.74
CA SER A 40 -19.58 22.36 1.46
C SER A 40 -18.27 22.77 2.12
N ARG A 41 -17.60 23.74 1.48
CA ARG A 41 -16.32 24.38 1.86
C ARG A 41 -15.07 23.51 1.62
N PRO A 42 -14.02 24.04 0.97
CA PRO A 42 -12.74 23.34 0.86
C PRO A 42 -12.13 23.14 2.26
N PRO A 43 -11.46 22.00 2.50
CA PRO A 43 -10.83 21.71 3.79
C PRO A 43 -9.77 22.76 4.13
N ALA A 44 -9.52 22.94 5.43
CA ALA A 44 -8.38 23.76 5.86
C ALA A 44 -7.08 23.18 5.28
N PRO A 45 -6.04 23.98 4.98
CA PRO A 45 -4.80 23.49 4.36
C PRO A 45 -4.15 22.30 5.11
N THR A 46 -4.28 22.26 6.45
CA THR A 46 -3.78 21.17 7.29
C THR A 46 -4.59 19.88 7.14
N GLU A 47 -5.93 19.96 7.10
CA GLU A 47 -6.81 18.82 6.82
C GLU A 47 -6.57 18.25 5.42
N ALA A 48 -6.43 19.12 4.42
CA ALA A 48 -6.14 18.73 3.04
C ALA A 48 -4.82 17.95 2.95
N ARG A 49 -3.80 18.37 3.71
CA ARG A 49 -2.50 17.67 3.79
C ARG A 49 -2.64 16.28 4.39
N VAL A 50 -3.40 16.12 5.49
CA VAL A 50 -3.66 14.80 6.10
C VAL A 50 -4.36 13.87 5.11
N GLN A 51 -5.40 14.36 4.44
CA GLN A 51 -6.14 13.56 3.47
C GLN A 51 -5.28 13.16 2.27
N ALA A 52 -4.41 14.05 1.78
CA ALA A 52 -3.49 13.74 0.69
C ALA A 52 -2.45 12.68 1.10
N ALA A 53 -1.85 12.83 2.28
CA ALA A 53 -0.88 11.86 2.81
C ALA A 53 -1.53 10.49 3.03
N ALA A 54 -2.75 10.43 3.57
CA ALA A 54 -3.48 9.18 3.79
C ALA A 54 -3.75 8.44 2.48
N ARG A 55 -4.33 9.12 1.47
CA ARG A 55 -4.58 8.51 0.15
C ARG A 55 -3.31 7.99 -0.51
N GLN A 56 -2.22 8.76 -0.38
CA GLN A 56 -0.96 8.38 -0.98
C GLN A 56 -0.32 7.20 -0.26
N PHE A 57 -0.39 7.15 1.08
CA PHE A 57 0.04 6.00 1.86
C PHE A 57 -0.72 4.74 1.45
N ASP A 58 -2.05 4.82 1.36
CA ASP A 58 -2.89 3.67 0.94
C ASP A 58 -2.46 3.14 -0.44
N LEU A 59 -2.25 4.04 -1.41
CA LEU A 59 -1.82 3.66 -2.75
C LEU A 59 -0.45 2.96 -2.73
N ILE A 60 0.52 3.55 -2.02
CA ILE A 60 1.88 3.02 -1.91
C ILE A 60 1.89 1.68 -1.18
N TRP A 61 1.07 1.51 -0.15
CA TRP A 61 0.90 0.22 0.53
C TRP A 61 0.37 -0.85 -0.41
N GLN A 62 -0.65 -0.55 -1.23
CA GLN A 62 -1.14 -1.49 -2.24
C GLN A 62 -0.08 -1.83 -3.29
N TYR A 63 0.69 -0.84 -3.75
CA TYR A 63 1.77 -1.05 -4.71
C TYR A 63 2.92 -1.87 -4.14
N TYR A 64 3.25 -1.68 -2.86
CA TYR A 64 4.28 -2.48 -2.21
C TYR A 64 3.89 -3.95 -2.11
N LYS A 65 2.64 -4.24 -1.75
CA LYS A 65 2.09 -5.62 -1.76
C LYS A 65 2.12 -6.27 -3.16
N GLN A 66 2.14 -5.46 -4.21
CA GLN A 66 2.26 -5.90 -5.61
C GLN A 66 3.70 -5.85 -6.13
N ASN A 67 4.69 -5.55 -5.26
CA ASN A 67 6.10 -5.38 -5.61
C ASN A 67 6.34 -4.35 -6.73
N ARG A 68 5.61 -3.22 -6.68
CA ARG A 68 5.68 -2.11 -7.67
C ARG A 68 6.44 -0.86 -7.18
N VAL A 69 6.75 -0.81 -5.90
CA VAL A 69 7.51 0.27 -5.23
C VAL A 69 8.41 -0.38 -4.19
N GLU A 70 9.42 0.35 -3.71
CA GLU A 70 10.33 -0.18 -2.71
C GLU A 70 9.81 0.01 -1.28
N LEU A 71 10.48 -0.67 -0.34
CA LEU A 71 10.18 -0.62 1.09
C LEU A 71 10.20 0.83 1.63
N PHE A 72 11.18 1.60 1.19
CA PHE A 72 11.44 2.96 1.70
C PHE A 72 10.25 3.90 1.45
N GLU A 73 9.57 3.78 0.30
CA GLU A 73 8.40 4.59 -0.01
C GLU A 73 7.27 4.34 0.99
N VAL A 74 7.05 3.10 1.43
CA VAL A 74 6.03 2.79 2.44
C VAL A 74 6.32 3.49 3.76
N TYR A 75 7.57 3.36 4.25
CA TYR A 75 8.03 4.04 5.46
C TYR A 75 7.85 5.56 5.34
N TRP A 76 8.36 6.14 4.25
CA TRP A 76 8.34 7.59 4.03
C TRP A 76 6.91 8.15 4.01
N TRP A 77 5.98 7.52 3.30
CA TRP A 77 4.60 7.98 3.24
C TRP A 77 3.85 7.77 4.55
N SER A 78 4.13 6.70 5.31
CA SER A 78 3.55 6.54 6.64
C SER A 78 4.04 7.62 7.61
N ARG A 79 5.32 8.00 7.51
CA ARG A 79 5.89 9.08 8.33
C ARG A 79 5.28 10.44 7.97
N LEU A 80 5.14 10.77 6.69
CA LEU A 80 4.47 12.01 6.27
C LEU A 80 3.01 12.08 6.77
N LEU A 81 2.32 10.93 6.81
CA LEU A 81 0.98 10.84 7.39
C LEU A 81 1.00 11.14 8.90
N LEU A 82 1.91 10.53 9.67
CA LEU A 82 2.12 10.84 11.09
C LEU A 82 2.39 12.34 11.33
N GLU A 83 3.32 12.92 10.57
CA GLU A 83 3.70 14.33 10.71
C GLU A 83 2.52 15.25 10.40
N SER A 84 1.75 14.94 9.34
CA SER A 84 0.58 15.72 8.96
C SER A 84 -0.53 15.69 10.03
N ARG A 85 -0.80 14.53 10.64
CA ARG A 85 -1.79 14.40 11.72
C ARG A 85 -1.34 15.13 12.98
N SER A 86 -0.07 14.96 13.35
CA SER A 86 0.51 15.64 14.51
C SER A 86 0.49 17.17 14.36
N ALA A 87 0.65 17.68 13.13
CA ALA A 87 0.54 19.10 12.84
C ALA A 87 -0.91 19.62 12.86
N LEU A 88 -1.89 18.79 12.51
CA LEU A 88 -3.32 19.13 12.55
C LEU A 88 -3.86 19.15 13.98
N ALA A 89 -3.48 18.17 14.80
CA ALA A 89 -3.94 17.97 16.17
C ALA A 89 -2.77 17.49 17.05
N PRO A 90 -2.02 18.41 17.69
CA PRO A 90 -0.85 18.06 18.50
C PRO A 90 -1.16 17.17 19.70
N ASP A 91 -2.36 17.27 20.25
CA ASP A 91 -2.91 16.42 21.30
C ASP A 91 -3.18 14.97 20.83
N ALA A 92 -3.39 14.77 19.52
CA ALA A 92 -3.55 13.46 18.90
C ALA A 92 -2.22 12.82 18.45
N ARG A 93 -1.06 13.38 18.86
CA ARG A 93 0.26 12.87 18.46
C ARG A 93 0.50 11.43 18.89
N GLU A 94 0.10 11.04 20.11
CA GLU A 94 0.25 9.65 20.57
C GLU A 94 -0.48 8.67 19.65
N ALA A 95 -1.75 8.98 19.30
CA ALA A 95 -2.53 8.15 18.39
C ALA A 95 -1.92 8.07 16.99
N ALA A 96 -1.37 9.18 16.48
CA ALA A 96 -0.67 9.19 15.19
C ALA A 96 0.63 8.35 15.21
N CYS A 97 1.36 8.36 16.33
CA CYS A 97 2.53 7.49 16.53
C CYS A 97 2.15 6.02 16.62
N ASP A 98 1.06 5.67 17.31
CA ASP A 98 0.57 4.30 17.42
C ASP A 98 0.15 3.73 16.06
N GLU A 99 -0.56 4.51 15.24
CA GLU A 99 -0.93 4.12 13.88
C GLU A 99 0.31 3.89 12.98
N HIS A 100 1.29 4.79 13.05
CA HIS A 100 2.55 4.61 12.31
C HIS A 100 3.30 3.34 12.76
N LEU A 101 3.35 3.08 14.07
CA LEU A 101 3.93 1.85 14.61
C LEU A 101 3.20 0.62 14.08
N GLN A 102 1.87 0.65 14.00
CA GLN A 102 1.11 -0.45 13.43
C GLN A 102 1.47 -0.70 11.96
N HIS A 103 1.59 0.36 11.15
CA HIS A 103 2.05 0.23 9.76
C HIS A 103 3.45 -0.40 9.66
N MET A 104 4.39 -0.02 10.54
CA MET A 104 5.75 -0.56 10.51
C MET A 104 5.80 -2.03 10.95
N LYS A 105 4.96 -2.45 11.90
CA LYS A 105 4.79 -3.86 12.26
C LYS A 105 4.23 -4.68 11.11
N ASP A 106 3.21 -4.18 10.43
CA ASP A 106 2.62 -4.85 9.26
C ASP A 106 3.64 -4.97 8.12
N LEU A 107 4.44 -3.93 7.92
CA LEU A 107 5.51 -3.91 6.92
C LEU A 107 6.61 -4.92 7.24
N GLU A 108 7.12 -4.94 8.47
CA GLU A 108 8.12 -5.93 8.92
C GLU A 108 7.59 -7.37 8.77
N ALA A 109 6.34 -7.62 9.14
CA ALA A 109 5.72 -8.93 8.99
C ALA A 109 5.61 -9.36 7.52
N LEU A 110 5.27 -8.44 6.62
CA LEU A 110 5.21 -8.70 5.18
C LEU A 110 6.60 -8.96 4.60
N VAL A 111 7.60 -8.14 4.94
CA VAL A 111 9.00 -8.32 4.52
C VAL A 111 9.53 -9.68 4.95
N ALA A 112 9.31 -10.06 6.22
CA ALA A 112 9.72 -11.37 6.74
C ALA A 112 9.07 -12.53 5.96
N ARG A 113 7.79 -12.38 5.59
CA ARG A 113 7.06 -13.37 4.77
C ARG A 113 7.63 -13.47 3.36
N ILE A 114 7.86 -12.35 2.69
CA ILE A 114 8.47 -12.27 1.34
C ILE A 114 9.84 -12.94 1.36
N ARG A 115 10.66 -12.65 2.38
CA ARG A 115 11.98 -13.26 2.56
C ARG A 115 11.93 -14.77 2.74
N ARG A 116 11.00 -15.25 3.56
CA ARG A 116 10.79 -16.70 3.78
C ARG A 116 10.40 -17.44 2.49
N LEU A 117 9.75 -16.77 1.56
CA LEU A 117 9.39 -17.31 0.24
C LEU A 117 10.56 -17.26 -0.77
N GLY A 118 11.73 -16.76 -0.38
CA GLY A 118 12.91 -16.66 -1.24
C GLY A 118 12.97 -15.39 -2.09
N PHE A 119 12.07 -14.43 -1.88
CA PHE A 119 12.05 -13.14 -2.57
C PHE A 119 12.59 -12.02 -1.66
N GLY A 120 12.76 -10.81 -2.22
CA GLY A 120 13.19 -9.63 -1.47
C GLY A 120 14.68 -9.61 -1.09
N ARG A 121 15.18 -8.44 -0.72
CA ARG A 121 16.59 -8.26 -0.34
C ARG A 121 16.77 -8.53 1.15
N SER A 122 17.95 -9.04 1.54
CA SER A 122 18.29 -9.18 2.96
C SER A 122 18.35 -7.83 3.68
N SER A 123 18.71 -6.77 2.96
CA SER A 123 18.69 -5.39 3.47
C SER A 123 17.29 -4.95 3.91
N ASP A 124 16.24 -5.43 3.24
CA ASP A 124 14.87 -5.00 3.51
C ASP A 124 14.42 -5.48 4.89
N VAL A 125 14.88 -6.66 5.34
CA VAL A 125 14.59 -7.20 6.69
C VAL A 125 15.17 -6.29 7.77
N GLY A 126 16.44 -5.90 7.63
CA GLY A 126 17.09 -5.00 8.58
C GLY A 126 16.47 -3.61 8.58
N ALA A 127 16.13 -3.09 7.40
CA ALA A 127 15.47 -1.79 7.26
C ALA A 127 14.07 -1.79 7.89
N SER A 128 13.24 -2.80 7.65
CA SER A 128 11.90 -2.86 8.25
C SER A 128 11.95 -2.99 9.78
N GLN A 129 12.93 -3.73 10.31
CA GLN A 129 13.14 -3.82 11.74
C GLN A 129 13.54 -2.47 12.35
N TYR A 130 14.45 -1.75 11.68
CA TYR A 130 14.85 -0.41 12.11
C TYR A 130 13.65 0.55 12.13
N TYR A 131 12.84 0.57 11.07
CA TYR A 131 11.66 1.45 11.01
C TYR A 131 10.63 1.15 12.10
N ARG A 132 10.40 -0.12 12.46
CA ARG A 132 9.56 -0.45 13.61
C ARG A 132 10.15 0.12 14.91
N ILE A 133 11.44 -0.08 15.16
CA ILE A 133 12.10 0.40 16.39
C ILE A 133 12.02 1.93 16.47
N GLU A 134 12.26 2.64 15.37
CA GLU A 134 12.11 4.09 15.31
C GLU A 134 10.68 4.54 15.67
N ALA A 135 9.66 3.86 15.12
CA ALA A 135 8.27 4.14 15.46
C ALA A 135 7.94 3.87 16.95
N GLU A 136 8.55 2.85 17.56
CA GLU A 136 8.44 2.60 19.00
C GLU A 136 9.05 3.72 19.84
N CYS A 137 10.22 4.22 19.43
CA CYS A 137 10.85 5.38 20.07
C CYS A 137 9.94 6.62 20.00
N TRP A 138 9.37 6.92 18.83
CA TRP A 138 8.46 8.06 18.69
C TRP A 138 7.18 7.92 19.51
N LEU A 139 6.62 6.71 19.62
CA LEU A 139 5.47 6.46 20.49
C LEU A 139 5.83 6.64 21.97
N ALA A 140 7.01 6.17 22.40
CA ALA A 140 7.49 6.36 23.76
C ALA A 140 7.71 7.85 24.09
N GLU A 141 8.20 8.64 23.13
CA GLU A 141 8.36 10.09 23.27
C GLU A 141 7.03 10.86 23.30
N ALA A 142 6.01 10.38 22.58
CA ALA A 142 4.71 11.02 22.50
C ALA A 142 3.83 10.81 23.76
N ARG A 143 4.10 9.74 24.52
CA ARG A 143 3.36 9.44 25.75
C ARG A 143 3.66 10.47 26.84
N PRO A 144 2.63 10.98 27.54
CA PRO A 144 2.84 11.83 28.70
C PRO A 144 3.60 11.06 29.79
N LYS A 145 4.53 11.75 30.46
CA LYS A 145 5.27 11.21 31.60
C LYS A 145 4.43 11.15 32.86
#